data_AF-A0A833L3F1-F1
#
_entry.id   AF-A0A833L3F1-F1
#
_cell.length_a   1.000
_cell.length_b   1.000
_cell.length_c   1.000
_cell.angle_alpha   90.00
_cell.angle_beta   90.00
_cell.angle_gamma   90.00
#
_symmetry.space_group_name_H-M   'P 1'
#
loop_
_entity.id
_entity.type
_entity.pdbx_description
1 polymer ?
#
loop_
_entity_poly.entity_id
_entity_poly.type
_entity_poly.pdbx_seq_one_letter_code
_entity_poly.pdbx_strand_id
1 'polypeptide(L)'
;MPALLPIIPPEKNPRCCRPHPDGQGNPSGASAALTIQALADWRIGSSFRRFSMGTLAACMITASLGMGALAQDLNQLKAGHYVIKEIGCTGGGSAASLTFDGRNLSGHYQVCRTDPISGTRFRSTCIESQGLDRRTIDQINADPDKTVIEQSIVVRSPNEVVVDGVVYGLCSQ
;
A
#
# COMPACT_ATOMS: atom_id res chain seq x y z
N MET A 1 40.20 -19.73 -37.50
CA MET A 1 39.45 -20.63 -36.61
C MET A 1 39.16 -19.88 -35.32
N PRO A 2 37.95 -19.36 -35.09
CA PRO A 2 37.64 -18.68 -33.83
C PRO A 2 37.27 -19.71 -32.76
N ALA A 3 37.87 -19.57 -31.58
CA ALA A 3 37.64 -20.40 -30.41
C ALA A 3 36.23 -20.15 -29.84
N LEU A 4 35.46 -21.22 -29.66
CA LEU A 4 34.21 -21.21 -28.90
C LEU A 4 34.51 -20.94 -27.42
N LEU A 5 34.03 -19.82 -26.90
CA LEU A 5 33.91 -19.61 -25.45
C LEU A 5 32.75 -20.47 -24.91
N PRO A 6 32.91 -21.13 -23.74
CA PRO A 6 31.86 -21.94 -23.17
C PRO A 6 30.70 -21.07 -22.66
N ILE A 7 29.48 -21.43 -23.08
CA ILE A 7 28.22 -20.90 -22.55
C ILE A 7 28.08 -21.43 -21.12
N ILE A 8 28.30 -20.56 -20.13
CA ILE A 8 27.99 -20.84 -18.73
C ILE A 8 26.47 -20.61 -18.56
N PRO A 9 25.68 -21.62 -18.16
CA PRO A 9 24.26 -21.40 -17.89
C PRO A 9 24.11 -20.50 -16.65
N PRO A 10 23.09 -19.61 -16.60
CA PRO A 10 22.86 -18.80 -15.41
C PRO A 10 22.56 -19.70 -14.21
N GLU A 11 23.45 -19.66 -13.24
CA GLU A 11 23.33 -20.31 -11.95
C GLU A 11 22.05 -19.81 -11.27
N LYS A 12 21.13 -20.75 -11.05
CA LYS A 12 19.84 -20.54 -10.39
C LYS A 12 20.10 -20.17 -8.92
N ASN A 13 20.23 -18.89 -8.63
CA ASN A 13 20.41 -18.38 -7.26
C ASN A 13 19.12 -18.66 -6.43
N PRO A 14 19.13 -19.58 -5.44
CA PRO A 14 17.92 -19.97 -4.72
C PRO A 14 17.81 -19.24 -3.38
N ARG A 15 17.99 -17.91 -3.36
CA ARG A 15 17.98 -17.11 -2.11
C ARG A 15 16.87 -16.07 -1.97
N CYS A 16 15.86 -16.07 -2.83
CA CYS A 16 14.63 -15.34 -2.55
C CYS A 16 13.52 -16.37 -2.31
N CYS A 17 12.86 -16.25 -1.16
CA CYS A 17 11.73 -17.07 -0.71
C CYS A 17 12.10 -18.38 0.02
N ARG A 18 12.38 -18.27 1.32
CA ARG A 18 11.89 -19.27 2.28
C ARG A 18 10.82 -18.64 3.17
N PRO A 19 9.62 -19.21 3.26
CA PRO A 19 8.70 -18.95 4.36
C PRO A 19 9.25 -19.63 5.61
N HIS A 20 9.15 -18.94 6.75
CA HIS A 20 9.34 -19.54 8.07
C HIS A 20 8.02 -20.21 8.47
N PRO A 21 7.98 -21.53 8.72
CA PRO A 21 6.82 -22.17 9.30
C PRO A 21 7.00 -22.33 10.82
N ASP A 22 5.84 -22.25 11.46
CA ASP A 22 5.44 -22.87 12.72
C ASP A 22 5.94 -22.30 14.06
N GLY A 23 4.97 -21.74 14.79
CA GLY A 23 5.12 -21.35 16.20
C GLY A 23 3.83 -20.84 16.84
N GLN A 24 2.75 -21.61 16.73
CA GLN A 24 1.53 -21.65 17.56
C GLN A 24 1.34 -20.57 18.65
N GLY A 25 0.21 -19.88 18.58
CA GLY A 25 -0.39 -19.11 19.67
C GLY A 25 -1.85 -18.80 19.35
N ASN A 26 -2.69 -19.81 19.46
CA ASN A 26 -4.13 -19.73 19.21
C ASN A 26 -4.85 -19.07 20.43
N PRO A 27 -6.17 -18.94 20.41
CA PRO A 27 -6.89 -17.67 20.43
C PRO A 27 -7.46 -17.36 21.82
N SER A 28 -7.64 -16.09 22.17
CA SER A 28 -8.69 -15.59 23.09
C SER A 28 -8.37 -14.15 23.45
N GLY A 29 -9.20 -13.23 23.00
CA GLY A 29 -9.09 -11.82 23.36
C GLY A 29 -10.42 -11.09 23.24
N ALA A 30 -11.52 -11.81 23.51
CA ALA A 30 -12.77 -11.17 23.89
C ALA A 30 -12.60 -10.59 25.31
N SER A 31 -13.14 -9.39 25.49
CA SER A 31 -13.42 -8.75 26.78
C SER A 31 -12.21 -8.38 27.64
N ALA A 32 -11.65 -7.19 27.39
CA ALA A 32 -11.20 -6.35 28.49
C ALA A 32 -12.23 -5.24 28.70
N ALA A 33 -13.31 -5.58 29.43
CA ALA A 33 -14.08 -4.58 30.13
C ALA A 33 -13.13 -3.95 31.17
N LEU A 34 -12.60 -2.76 30.85
CA LEU A 34 -11.81 -2.00 31.79
C LEU A 34 -12.77 -1.35 32.80
N THR A 35 -13.15 -2.11 33.81
CA THR A 35 -13.82 -1.59 35.01
C THR A 35 -12.81 -0.75 35.77
N ILE A 36 -12.91 0.57 35.66
CA ILE A 36 -12.16 1.48 36.54
C ILE A 36 -12.83 1.40 37.92
N GLN A 37 -12.31 0.53 38.79
CA GLN A 37 -12.50 0.66 40.23
C GLN A 37 -11.51 1.72 40.72
N ALA A 38 -11.98 2.96 40.82
CA ALA A 38 -11.30 3.96 41.62
C ALA A 38 -11.54 3.64 43.10
N LEU A 39 -10.49 3.17 43.76
CA LEU A 39 -10.38 3.21 45.22
C LEU A 39 -10.33 4.68 45.64
N ALA A 40 -11.36 5.12 46.36
CA ALA A 40 -11.32 6.36 47.11
C ALA A 40 -11.88 6.07 48.51
N ASP A 41 -11.01 5.53 49.37
CA ASP A 41 -11.23 5.50 50.81
C ASP A 41 -10.92 6.91 51.33
N TRP A 42 -11.95 7.72 51.56
CA TRP A 42 -11.79 9.02 52.19
C TRP A 42 -12.69 9.12 53.42
N ARG A 43 -12.02 9.30 54.56
CA ARG A 43 -12.57 9.40 55.90
C ARG A 43 -13.72 10.41 55.97
N ILE A 44 -14.85 9.94 56.50
CA ILE A 44 -15.97 10.79 56.92
C ILE A 44 -15.54 11.56 58.17
N GLY A 45 -15.06 12.79 57.96
CA GLY A 45 -15.02 13.84 58.96
C GLY A 45 -16.24 14.73 58.80
N SER A 46 -17.20 14.61 59.72
CA SER A 46 -18.37 15.47 59.80
C SER A 46 -17.98 16.91 60.15
N SER A 47 -18.34 17.90 59.32
CA SER A 47 -18.77 19.25 59.73
C SER A 47 -19.16 20.16 58.56
N PHE A 48 -20.45 20.51 58.50
CA PHE A 48 -21.01 21.85 58.25
C PHE A 48 -20.28 22.83 57.30
N ARG A 49 -20.90 23.15 56.14
CA ARG A 49 -21.57 24.45 55.87
C ARG A 49 -22.02 24.56 54.40
N ARG A 50 -23.22 25.12 54.23
CA ARG A 50 -23.89 25.47 52.97
C ARG A 50 -23.03 26.44 52.16
N PHE A 51 -22.85 26.20 50.86
CA PHE A 51 -22.76 27.25 49.85
C PHE A 51 -23.34 26.76 48.52
N SER A 52 -24.30 27.54 48.03
CA SER A 52 -24.94 27.44 46.72
C SER A 52 -23.95 27.78 45.62
N MET A 53 -23.83 26.97 44.56
CA MET A 53 -23.38 27.47 43.26
C MET A 53 -23.64 26.48 42.10
N GLY A 54 -24.51 26.93 41.19
CA GLY A 54 -24.54 26.69 39.74
C GLY A 54 -24.01 25.38 39.17
N THR A 55 -24.93 24.49 38.80
CA THR A 55 -24.66 23.37 37.90
C THR A 55 -24.54 23.89 36.46
N LEU A 56 -23.31 24.10 35.97
CA LEU A 56 -23.05 24.27 34.54
C LEU A 56 -22.99 22.88 33.89
N ALA A 57 -24.08 22.48 33.22
CA ALA A 57 -24.08 21.32 32.34
C ALA A 57 -23.43 21.70 31.00
N ALA A 58 -22.16 21.36 30.82
CA ALA A 58 -21.49 21.44 29.52
C ALA A 58 -21.54 20.06 28.84
N CYS A 59 -22.55 19.85 27.98
CA CYS A 59 -22.54 18.75 27.01
C CYS A 59 -21.44 19.01 25.97
N MET A 60 -20.27 18.39 26.14
CA MET A 60 -19.29 18.31 25.05
C MET A 60 -19.82 17.38 23.97
N ILE A 61 -20.43 17.97 22.94
CA ILE A 61 -20.68 17.31 21.65
C ILE A 61 -19.32 17.20 20.95
N THR A 62 -18.66 16.06 21.08
CA THR A 62 -17.50 15.73 20.26
C THR A 62 -18.00 15.44 18.84
N ALA A 63 -18.01 16.48 18.01
CA ALA A 63 -18.15 16.35 16.57
C ALA A 63 -16.90 15.62 16.04
N SER A 64 -16.99 14.30 15.89
CA SER A 64 -16.01 13.52 15.17
C SER A 64 -16.08 13.91 13.69
N LEU A 65 -15.16 14.78 13.27
CA LEU A 65 -14.82 15.00 11.87
C LEU A 65 -14.29 13.67 11.31
N GLY A 66 -15.19 12.85 10.80
CA GLY A 66 -14.84 11.74 9.93
C GLY A 66 -14.21 12.33 8.68
N MET A 67 -12.88 12.38 8.65
CA MET A 67 -12.13 12.59 7.41
C MET A 67 -12.48 11.40 6.51
N GLY A 68 -13.42 11.61 5.59
CA GLY A 68 -13.71 10.65 4.54
C GLY A 68 -12.40 10.38 3.80
N ALA A 69 -11.93 9.13 3.86
CA ALA A 69 -10.81 8.70 3.06
C ALA A 69 -11.20 8.86 1.60
N LEU A 70 -10.78 9.97 0.97
CA LEU A 70 -11.01 10.19 -0.43
C LEU A 70 -10.33 9.04 -1.17
N ALA A 71 -11.12 8.29 -1.95
CA ALA A 71 -10.59 7.26 -2.82
C ALA A 71 -9.55 7.90 -3.73
N GLN A 72 -8.33 7.36 -3.71
CA GLN A 72 -7.24 7.92 -4.49
C GLN A 72 -7.52 7.67 -5.97
N ASP A 73 -7.52 8.72 -6.78
CA ASP A 73 -7.83 8.62 -8.20
C ASP A 73 -6.55 8.61 -9.05
N LEU A 74 -6.29 7.49 -9.73
CA LEU A 74 -5.17 7.37 -10.66
C LEU A 74 -5.33 8.25 -11.91
N ASN A 75 -6.55 8.72 -12.22
CA ASN A 75 -6.80 9.59 -13.38
C ASN A 75 -6.07 10.94 -13.31
N GLN A 76 -5.60 11.33 -12.11
CA GLN A 76 -4.78 12.53 -11.94
C GLN A 76 -3.36 12.35 -12.49
N LEU A 77 -2.90 11.11 -12.64
CA LEU A 77 -1.58 10.78 -13.15
C LEU A 77 -1.55 10.88 -14.68
N LYS A 78 -0.48 11.42 -15.25
CA LYS A 78 -0.28 11.48 -16.70
C LYS A 78 0.20 10.13 -17.21
N ALA A 79 -0.36 9.64 -18.31
CA ALA A 79 0.13 8.43 -18.96
C ALA A 79 1.60 8.59 -19.39
N GLY A 80 2.40 7.54 -19.19
CA GLY A 80 3.82 7.56 -19.54
C GLY A 80 4.66 6.58 -18.75
N HIS A 81 5.98 6.76 -18.88
CA HIS A 81 6.99 5.93 -18.23
C HIS A 81 7.54 6.64 -16.99
N TYR A 82 7.48 5.95 -15.86
CA TYR A 82 7.85 6.44 -14.54
C TYR A 82 9.07 5.66 -14.04
N VAL A 83 10.02 6.36 -13.46
CA VAL A 83 11.23 5.75 -12.86
C VAL A 83 11.37 6.20 -11.42
N ILE A 84 12.10 5.43 -10.62
CA ILE A 84 12.45 5.85 -9.26
C ILE A 84 13.14 7.22 -9.32
N LYS A 85 12.54 8.21 -8.64
CA LYS A 85 12.93 9.62 -8.75
C LYS A 85 14.39 9.88 -8.38
N GLU A 86 14.92 9.11 -7.42
CA GLU A 86 16.31 9.19 -6.97
C GLU A 86 17.31 8.68 -8.01
N ILE A 87 16.89 7.72 -8.85
CA ILE A 87 17.72 7.17 -9.94
C ILE A 87 17.65 8.08 -11.17
N GLY A 88 16.48 8.67 -11.41
CA GLY A 88 16.24 9.56 -12.54
C GLY A 88 16.16 8.84 -13.89
N CYS A 89 15.81 9.61 -14.94
CA CYS A 89 15.49 9.06 -16.26
C CYS A 89 16.69 8.53 -17.04
N THR A 90 17.91 8.90 -16.65
CA THR A 90 19.16 8.48 -17.32
C THR A 90 19.83 7.30 -16.64
N GLY A 91 19.50 7.01 -15.38
CA GLY A 91 20.14 5.95 -14.58
C GLY A 91 19.28 4.70 -14.38
N GLY A 92 17.98 4.76 -14.71
CA GLY A 92 17.03 3.68 -14.48
C GLY A 92 17.12 2.61 -15.55
N GLY A 93 17.75 1.47 -15.23
CA GLY A 93 17.49 0.24 -15.98
C GLY A 93 16.01 -0.14 -15.87
N SER A 94 15.48 -0.82 -16.88
CA SER A 94 14.04 -1.06 -17.00
C SER A 94 13.42 -1.79 -15.79
N ALA A 95 14.19 -2.56 -15.01
CA ALA A 95 13.71 -3.23 -13.80
C ALA A 95 13.18 -2.31 -12.69
N ALA A 96 13.54 -1.02 -12.71
CA ALA A 96 13.13 -0.03 -11.72
C ALA A 96 12.10 0.97 -12.27
N SER A 97 11.34 0.59 -13.29
CA SER A 97 10.33 1.45 -13.90
C SER A 97 8.91 0.92 -13.80
N LEU A 98 7.97 1.86 -13.92
CA LEU A 98 6.55 1.64 -14.03
C LEU A 98 6.06 2.29 -15.31
N THR A 99 5.12 1.65 -16.01
CA THR A 99 4.38 2.28 -17.11
C THR A 99 2.95 2.50 -16.66
N PHE A 100 2.46 3.73 -16.85
CA PHE A 100 1.06 4.06 -16.67
C PHE A 100 0.41 4.31 -18.03
N ASP A 101 -0.60 3.51 -18.38
CA ASP A 101 -1.32 3.60 -19.65
C ASP A 101 -2.52 4.56 -19.61
N GLY A 102 -2.74 5.25 -18.48
CA GLY A 102 -3.93 6.06 -18.21
C GLY A 102 -4.94 5.38 -17.29
N ARG A 103 -4.78 4.08 -17.01
CA ARG A 103 -5.67 3.32 -16.11
C ARG A 103 -4.92 2.36 -15.20
N ASN A 104 -3.90 1.68 -15.72
CA ASN A 104 -3.17 0.62 -15.06
C ASN A 104 -1.70 0.98 -14.89
N LEU A 105 -1.15 0.65 -13.72
CA LEU A 105 0.28 0.68 -13.47
C LEU A 105 0.85 -0.72 -13.73
N SER A 106 1.81 -0.80 -14.65
CA SER A 106 2.49 -2.04 -15.00
C SER A 106 3.98 -1.93 -14.70
N GLY A 107 4.54 -2.94 -14.04
CA GLY A 107 5.98 -3.03 -13.80
C GLY A 107 6.76 -3.46 -15.04
N HIS A 108 8.07 -3.59 -14.87
CA HIS A 108 8.94 -4.08 -15.94
C HIS A 108 8.57 -5.49 -16.40
N TYR A 109 8.48 -5.70 -17.72
CA TYR A 109 8.08 -6.96 -18.34
C TYR A 109 6.73 -7.52 -17.86
N GLN A 110 5.82 -6.65 -17.44
CA GLN A 110 4.49 -7.05 -17.00
C GLN A 110 3.43 -6.22 -17.68
N VAL A 111 2.26 -6.82 -17.84
CA VAL A 111 1.01 -6.09 -18.13
C VAL A 111 0.07 -6.37 -16.98
N CYS A 112 -0.44 -5.30 -16.38
CA CYS A 112 -1.27 -5.39 -15.18
C CYS A 112 -2.64 -4.77 -15.40
N ARG A 113 -3.66 -5.33 -14.74
CA ARG A 113 -4.88 -4.60 -14.37
C ARG A 113 -4.70 -4.03 -12.97
N THR A 114 -5.04 -2.78 -12.74
CA THR A 114 -4.99 -2.14 -11.41
C THR A 114 -6.40 -1.77 -10.96
N ASP A 115 -6.86 -2.37 -9.87
CA ASP A 115 -8.20 -2.15 -9.32
C ASP A 115 -8.11 -1.48 -7.93
N PRO A 116 -8.90 -0.43 -7.65
CA PRO A 116 -8.95 0.16 -6.32
C PRO A 116 -9.61 -0.81 -5.32
N ILE A 117 -9.03 -0.92 -4.12
CA ILE A 117 -9.62 -1.64 -2.99
C ILE A 117 -10.27 -0.64 -2.04
N SER A 118 -9.46 0.29 -1.50
CA SER A 118 -9.91 1.29 -0.53
C SER A 118 -8.84 2.36 -0.32
N GLY A 119 -9.21 3.65 -0.31
CA GLY A 119 -8.28 4.75 -0.05
C GLY A 119 -7.09 4.72 -1.00
N THR A 120 -5.89 4.46 -0.46
CA THR A 120 -4.63 4.37 -1.22
C THR A 120 -4.28 2.92 -1.62
N ARG A 121 -5.09 1.92 -1.25
CA ARG A 121 -4.80 0.50 -1.51
C ARG A 121 -5.40 0.05 -2.83
N PHE A 122 -4.57 -0.61 -3.64
CA PHE A 122 -4.93 -1.15 -4.94
C PHE A 122 -4.52 -2.61 -5.04
N ARG A 123 -5.24 -3.36 -5.86
CA ARG A 123 -4.90 -4.71 -6.28
C ARG A 123 -4.44 -4.67 -7.72
N SER A 124 -3.22 -5.12 -7.97
CA SER A 124 -2.69 -5.32 -9.31
C SER A 124 -2.66 -6.78 -9.67
N THR A 125 -3.34 -7.14 -10.75
CA THR A 125 -3.30 -8.48 -11.34
C THR A 125 -2.44 -8.41 -12.59
N CYS A 126 -1.28 -9.06 -12.57
CA CYS A 126 -0.25 -8.93 -13.58
C CYS A 126 0.07 -10.28 -14.22
N ILE A 127 0.46 -10.25 -15.48
CA ILE A 127 1.07 -11.39 -16.18
C ILE A 127 2.44 -10.95 -16.69
N GLU A 128 3.39 -11.88 -16.73
CA GLU A 128 4.65 -11.62 -17.42
C GLU A 128 4.39 -11.46 -18.92
N SER A 129 4.90 -10.37 -19.48
CA SER A 129 4.81 -10.05 -20.90
C SER A 129 6.12 -9.42 -21.34
N GLN A 130 6.79 -10.08 -22.27
CA GLN A 130 8.00 -9.57 -22.93
C GLN A 130 7.71 -9.40 -24.43
N GLY A 131 8.17 -8.30 -25.03
CA GLY A 131 7.94 -8.00 -26.44
C GLY A 131 6.68 -7.17 -26.70
N LEU A 132 6.11 -7.29 -27.91
CA LEU A 132 4.96 -6.50 -28.37
C LEU A 132 3.60 -7.05 -27.90
N ASP A 133 3.58 -7.98 -26.94
CA ASP A 133 2.36 -8.71 -26.58
C ASP A 133 1.37 -7.80 -25.83
N ARG A 134 0.31 -7.41 -26.55
CA ARG A 134 -0.79 -6.56 -26.06
C ARG A 134 -1.90 -7.44 -25.53
N ARG A 135 -1.66 -8.08 -24.39
CA ARG A 135 -2.65 -8.90 -23.71
C ARG A 135 -3.83 -8.03 -23.26
N THR A 136 -5.05 -8.50 -23.50
CA THR A 136 -6.27 -7.84 -23.03
C THR A 136 -6.52 -8.13 -21.54
N ILE A 137 -7.37 -7.33 -20.90
CA ILE A 137 -7.76 -7.55 -19.50
C ILE A 137 -8.37 -8.94 -19.28
N ASP A 138 -9.18 -9.43 -20.22
CA ASP A 138 -9.78 -10.76 -20.12
C ASP A 138 -8.73 -11.87 -20.19
N GLN A 139 -7.71 -11.68 -21.03
CA GLN A 139 -6.57 -12.59 -21.11
C GLN A 139 -5.77 -12.60 -19.81
N ILE A 140 -5.56 -11.43 -19.18
CA ILE A 140 -4.90 -11.32 -17.86
C ILE A 140 -5.68 -12.11 -16.80
N ASN A 141 -7.01 -12.01 -16.77
CA ASN A 141 -7.82 -12.70 -15.77
C ASN A 141 -7.88 -14.21 -15.98
N ALA A 142 -7.93 -14.65 -17.22
CA ALA A 142 -7.99 -16.05 -17.58
C ALA A 142 -6.64 -16.76 -17.40
N ASP A 143 -5.53 -16.03 -17.40
CA ASP A 143 -4.19 -16.60 -17.29
C ASP A 143 -3.99 -17.29 -15.93
N PRO A 144 -3.60 -18.58 -15.89
CA PRO A 144 -3.35 -19.30 -14.64
C PRO A 144 -2.06 -18.83 -13.95
N ASP A 145 -1.11 -18.26 -14.69
CA ASP A 145 0.19 -17.80 -14.19
C ASP A 145 0.16 -16.31 -13.78
N LYS A 146 -1.05 -15.71 -13.72
CA LYS A 146 -1.22 -14.35 -13.21
C LYS A 146 -0.72 -14.24 -11.76
N THR A 147 -0.02 -13.15 -11.50
CA THR A 147 0.39 -12.76 -10.15
C THR A 147 -0.54 -11.66 -9.65
N VAL A 148 -1.01 -11.79 -8.40
CA VAL A 148 -1.84 -10.76 -7.76
C VAL A 148 -1.06 -10.13 -6.62
N ILE A 149 -0.95 -8.81 -6.64
CA ILE A 149 -0.20 -8.01 -5.68
C ILE A 149 -1.13 -6.94 -5.13
N GLU A 150 -1.15 -6.75 -3.82
CA GLU A 150 -1.77 -5.57 -3.22
C GLU A 150 -0.69 -4.57 -2.84
N GLN A 151 -0.90 -3.31 -3.22
CA GLN A 151 0.07 -2.23 -3.06
C GLN A 151 -0.62 -0.93 -2.65
N SER A 152 0.12 -0.06 -1.97
CA SER A 152 -0.31 1.30 -1.65
C SER A 152 0.18 2.24 -2.75
N ILE A 153 -0.75 2.93 -3.41
CA ILE A 153 -0.48 3.87 -4.49
C ILE A 153 -0.99 5.25 -4.08
N VAL A 154 -0.07 6.22 -4.04
CA VAL A 154 -0.36 7.61 -3.68
C VAL A 154 0.08 8.52 -4.82
N VAL A 155 -0.88 9.03 -5.60
CA VAL A 155 -0.63 10.08 -6.59
C VAL A 155 -0.34 11.39 -5.85
N ARG A 156 0.85 11.96 -6.05
CA ARG A 156 1.27 13.23 -5.44
C ARG A 156 1.08 14.41 -6.38
N SER A 157 1.29 14.18 -7.68
CA SER A 157 1.07 15.16 -8.74
C SER A 157 0.82 14.42 -10.05
N PRO A 158 0.41 15.12 -11.13
CA PRO A 158 0.26 14.49 -12.44
C PRO A 158 1.51 13.79 -12.98
N ASN A 159 2.70 14.11 -12.44
CA ASN A 159 3.97 13.55 -12.89
C ASN A 159 4.70 12.77 -11.78
N GLU A 160 4.05 12.53 -10.63
CA GLU A 160 4.69 11.86 -9.49
C GLU A 160 3.69 10.96 -8.75
N VAL A 161 4.10 9.71 -8.55
CA VAL A 161 3.34 8.70 -7.82
C VAL A 161 4.26 7.99 -6.82
N VAL A 162 3.72 7.64 -5.66
CA VAL A 162 4.39 6.81 -4.68
C VAL A 162 3.75 5.43 -4.69
N VAL A 163 4.56 4.39 -4.85
CA VAL A 163 4.12 3.00 -4.82
C VAL A 163 4.89 2.28 -3.72
N ASP A 164 4.17 1.75 -2.73
CA ASP A 164 4.75 1.08 -1.55
C ASP A 164 5.89 1.87 -0.87
N GLY A 165 5.73 3.19 -0.82
CA GLY A 165 6.70 4.12 -0.22
C GLY A 165 7.81 4.59 -1.15
N VAL A 166 7.97 4.00 -2.34
CA VAL A 166 8.96 4.40 -3.33
C VAL A 166 8.39 5.50 -4.24
N VAL A 167 9.14 6.59 -4.41
CA VAL A 167 8.72 7.73 -5.23
C VAL A 167 9.14 7.53 -6.68
N TYR A 168 8.17 7.57 -7.58
CA TYR A 168 8.37 7.50 -9.02
C TYR A 168 8.04 8.82 -9.69
N GLY A 169 8.93 9.30 -10.55
CA GLY A 169 8.75 10.49 -11.37
C GLY A 169 8.57 10.16 -12.84
N LEU A 170 7.70 10.91 -13.52
CA LEU A 170 7.50 10.80 -14.97
C LEU A 170 8.76 11.23 -15.71
N CYS A 171 9.19 10.40 -16.65
CA CYS A 171 10.17 10.78 -17.64
C CYS A 171 9.50 11.43 -18.84
N SER A 172 9.94 12.63 -19.20
CA SER A 172 9.68 13.21 -20.52
C SER A 172 10.34 12.31 -21.56
N GLN A 173 9.55 11.75 -22.47
CA GLN A 173 10.05 11.07 -23.66
C GLN A 173 10.82 12.05 -24.56
#